data_AF-A0A6L7WMF7-F1
#
_entry.id   AF-A0A6L7WMF7-F1
#
_cell.length_a   1.000
_cell.length_b   1.000
_cell.length_c   1.000
_cell.angle_alpha   90.00
_cell.angle_beta   90.00
_cell.angle_gamma   90.00
#
_symmetry.space_group_name_H-M   'P 1'
#
loop_
_entity.id
_entity.type
_entity.pdbx_description
1 polymer ?
#
loop_
_entity_poly.entity_id
_entity_poly.type
_entity_poly.pdbx_seq_one_letter_code
_entity_poly.pdbx_strand_id
1 'polypeptide(L)' 'MSNANVRELVASGEQNAAIIARLTTSETCFDVSPAGMIELRNAGVSPAVIAAMVKAVQREEH' A
#
# COMPACT_ATOMS: atom_id res chain seq x y z
N MET A 1 1.00 -5.41 7.79
CA MET A 1 0.86 -5.55 6.31
C MET A 1 2.11 -5.00 5.64
N SER A 2 2.62 -5.64 4.58
CA SER A 2 3.87 -5.25 3.89
C SER A 2 3.64 -4.90 2.41
N ASN A 3 4.65 -4.32 1.75
CA ASN A 3 4.62 -4.02 0.30
C ASN A 3 4.36 -5.28 -0.55
N ALA A 4 4.86 -6.45 -0.12
CA ALA A 4 4.60 -7.71 -0.80
C ALA A 4 3.12 -8.08 -0.81
N ASN A 5 2.43 -7.93 0.33
CA ASN A 5 1.00 -8.24 0.42
C ASN A 5 0.16 -7.32 -0.46
N VAL A 6 0.52 -6.04 -0.57
CA VAL A 6 -0.17 -5.10 -1.47
C VAL A 6 -0.02 -5.53 -2.93
N ARG A 7 1.18 -5.97 -3.32
CA ARG A 7 1.44 -6.50 -4.66
C ARG A 7 0.63 -7.76 -4.95
N GLU A 8 0.52 -8.67 -3.99
CA GLU A 8 -0.30 -9.88 -4.13
C GLU A 8 -1.79 -9.56 -4.30
N LEU A 9 -2.32 -8.61 -3.53
CA LEU A 9 -3.72 -8.19 -3.66
C LEU A 9 -4.02 -7.52 -5.00
N VAL A 10 -3.09 -6.68 -5.48
CA VAL A 10 -3.22 -6.08 -6.82
C VAL A 10 -3.12 -7.17 -7.89
N ALA A 11 -2.19 -8.12 -7.75
CA ALA A 11 -2.04 -9.23 -8.69
C ALA A 11 -3.25 -10.18 -8.69
N SER A 12 -3.94 -10.35 -7.56
CA SER A 12 -5.19 -11.13 -7.49
C SER A 12 -6.40 -10.41 -8.07
N GLY A 13 -6.25 -9.16 -8.54
CA GLY A 13 -7.34 -8.35 -9.08
C GLY A 13 -8.25 -7.76 -8.00
N GLU A 14 -7.79 -7.67 -6.76
CA GLU A 14 -8.55 -7.05 -5.67
C GLU A 14 -8.80 -5.57 -5.99
N GLN A 15 -10.00 -5.10 -5.67
CA GLN A 15 -10.37 -3.71 -5.95
C GLN A 15 -9.55 -2.75 -5.09
N ASN A 16 -9.08 -1.65 -5.70
CA ASN A 16 -8.33 -0.61 -5.01
C ASN A 16 -9.01 -0.14 -3.71
N ALA A 17 -10.35 -0.01 -3.69
CA ALA A 17 -11.10 0.39 -2.49
C ALA A 17 -11.00 -0.64 -1.35
N ALA A 18 -11.04 -1.93 -1.65
CA ALA A 18 -10.89 -3.00 -0.67
C ALA A 18 -9.46 -3.06 -0.12
N ILE A 19 -8.46 -2.88 -0.98
CA ILE A 19 -7.06 -2.77 -0.57
C ILE A 19 -6.92 -1.59 0.40
N ILE A 20 -7.41 -0.40 0.04
CA ILE A 20 -7.37 0.80 0.89
C ILE A 20 -8.04 0.57 2.25
N ALA A 21 -9.21 -0.09 2.30
CA ALA A 21 -9.87 -0.43 3.56
C ALA A 21 -9.01 -1.34 4.46
N ARG A 22 -8.31 -2.31 3.87
CA ARG A 22 -7.36 -3.16 4.60
C ARG A 22 -6.14 -2.38 5.10
N LEU A 23 -5.62 -1.44 4.29
CA LEU A 23 -4.53 -0.55 4.70
C LEU A 23 -4.89 0.26 5.96
N THR A 24 -6.17 0.65 6.11
CA THR A 24 -6.61 1.46 7.26
C THR A 24 -6.86 0.67 8.55
N THR A 25 -6.93 -0.65 8.47
CA THR A 25 -7.31 -1.54 9.60
C THR A 25 -6.18 -2.44 10.08
N SER A 26 -5.09 -2.52 9.33
CA SER A 26 -3.92 -3.35 9.67
C SER A 26 -2.78 -2.46 10.16
N GLU A 27 -1.97 -2.91 11.12
CA GLU A 27 -0.66 -2.29 11.41
C GLU A 27 0.23 -2.40 10.16
N THR A 28 0.86 -1.29 9.76
CA THR A 28 1.50 -1.18 8.46
C THR A 28 3.01 -1.06 8.58
N CYS A 29 3.73 -1.94 7.88
CA CYS A 29 5.19 -1.86 7.76
C CYS A 29 5.51 -1.66 6.28
N PHE A 30 5.05 -0.53 5.75
CA PHE A 30 5.26 -0.18 4.35
C PHE A 30 6.55 0.61 4.20
N ASP A 31 7.38 0.19 3.25
CA ASP A 31 8.47 1.05 2.78
C ASP A 31 7.86 2.11 1.85
N VAL A 32 7.62 3.30 2.43
CA VAL A 32 7.16 4.51 1.73
C VAL A 32 8.32 5.39 1.30
N SER A 33 9.54 4.86 1.34
CA SER A 33 10.73 5.50 0.78
C SER A 33 10.54 5.72 -0.73
N PRO A 34 11.25 6.68 -1.35
CA PRO A 34 11.19 6.89 -2.79
C PRO A 34 11.44 5.61 -3.61
N ALA A 35 12.35 4.76 -3.14
CA ALA A 35 12.63 3.46 -3.75
C ALA A 35 11.42 2.50 -3.68
N GLY A 36 10.83 2.29 -2.50
CA GLY A 36 9.65 1.43 -2.34
C GLY A 36 8.44 1.92 -3.13
N MET A 37 8.21 3.23 -3.22
CA MET A 37 7.15 3.79 -4.05
C MET A 37 7.35 3.51 -5.55
N ILE A 38 8.59 3.58 -6.03
CA ILE A 38 8.93 3.23 -7.42
C ILE A 38 8.69 1.74 -7.67
N GLU A 39 9.11 0.86 -6.75
CA GLU A 39 8.87 -0.58 -6.87
C GLU A 39 7.37 -0.94 -6.90
N LEU A 40 6.57 -0.32 -6.03
CA LEU A 40 5.11 -0.51 -6.01
C LEU A 40 4.49 -0.07 -7.34
N ARG A 41 4.88 1.09 -7.86
CA ARG A 41 4.41 1.58 -9.16
C ARG A 41 4.79 0.64 -10.30
N ASN A 42 6.03 0.15 -10.31
CA ASN A 42 6.50 -0.83 -11.30
C ASN A 42 5.76 -2.17 -11.21
N ALA A 43 5.31 -2.54 -10.01
CA ALA A 43 4.50 -3.72 -9.79
C ALA A 43 3.01 -3.56 -10.18
N GLY A 44 2.62 -2.40 -10.76
CA GLY A 44 1.25 -2.14 -11.20
C GLY A 44 0.33 -1.61 -10.09
N VAL A 45 0.87 -1.25 -8.93
CA VAL A 45 0.09 -0.64 -7.86
C VAL A 45 -0.36 0.75 -8.28
N SER A 46 -1.67 0.99 -8.17
CA SER A 46 -2.26 2.28 -8.55
C SER A 46 -1.80 3.42 -7.63
N PRO A 47 -1.62 4.65 -8.13
CA PRO A 47 -1.18 5.79 -7.33
C PRO A 47 -2.13 6.10 -6.15
N ALA A 48 -3.43 5.80 -6.28
CA ALA A 48 -4.40 5.92 -5.19
C ALA A 48 -4.09 4.99 -4.00
N VAL A 49 -3.61 3.77 -4.28
CA VAL A 49 -3.23 2.80 -3.25
C VAL A 49 -1.92 3.25 -2.58
N ILE A 50 -0.94 3.73 -3.36
CA ILE A 50 0.32 4.28 -2.81
C ILE A 50 0.04 5.46 -1.89
N ALA A 51 -0.84 6.40 -2.29
CA ALA A 51 -1.23 7.52 -1.45
C ALA A 51 -1.92 7.07 -0.14
N ALA A 52 -2.72 6.01 -0.18
CA ALA A 52 -3.33 5.44 1.00
C ALA A 52 -2.30 4.73 1.91
N MET A 53 -1.29 4.06 1.34
CA MET A 53 -0.19 3.46 2.11
C MET A 53 0.60 4.52 2.86
N VAL A 54 0.94 5.65 2.21
CA VAL A 54 1.63 6.78 2.87
C VAL A 54 0.80 7.36 4.01
N LYS A 55 -0.51 7.54 3.81
CA LYS A 55 -1.41 8.01 4.86
C LYS A 55 -1.53 7.04 6.03
N ALA A 56 -1.45 5.73 5.78
CA ALA A 56 -1.51 4.71 6.83
C ALA A 56 -0.25 4.77 7.71
N VAL A 57 0.93 4.85 7.11
CA VAL A 57 2.21 4.98 7.84
C VAL A 57 2.25 6.26 8.68
N GLN A 58 1.80 7.39 8.13
CA GLN A 58 1.73 8.66 8.88
C GLN A 58 0.76 8.64 10.06
N ARG A 59 -0.17 7.68 10.10
CA ARG A 59 -1.15 7.54 11.18
C ARG A 59 -0.60 6.83 12.41
N GLU A 60 0.42 5.99 12.24
CA GLU A 60 1.04 5.21 13.33
C GLU A 60 2.04 6.06 14.14
N GLU A 61 2.45 7.22 13.66
CA GLU A 61 3.35 8.15 14.38
C GLU A 61 2.62 9.11 15.35
N HIS A 62 1.36 8.85 15.71
CA HIS A 62 0.53 9.73 16.52
C HIS A 62 -0.15 9.05 17.71
#